data_AF-A0A2W5V076-F1
#
_entry.id   AF-A0A2W5V076-F1
#
_cell.length_a   1.000
_cell.length_b   1.000
_cell.length_c   1.000
_cell.angle_alpha   90.00
_cell.angle_beta   90.00
_cell.angle_gamma   90.00
#
_symmetry.space_group_name_H-M   'P 1'
#
loop_
_entity.id
_entity.type
_entity.pdbx_description
1 polymer ?
#
loop_
_entity_poly.entity_id
_entity_poly.type
_entity_poly.pdbx_seq_one_letter_code
_entity_poly.pdbx_strand_id
1 'polypeptide(L)'
;MPRPTKGPRLYLRPAAAQRRARPCYVIRDGRAEISTGCGPDQQREAERTLASHIASKLALPPADPDRRQDPTRVLVREVLSLYAAERAPELAVDQASMDGWIAHLRAWWGDSTLSYVRRSTCKAYVADRTRETALVGGRRTSRPVSDQTARRELEVLSAAIGYWDAEDRLLYRPPVWLPPKAETRRNALSRAEVAALLKATLGWRLEPDGGWTRLGASAIANRAHLRRFLLIALYTGSRTSVVTSLSWNRSMTCAWVDLTKGLLYRRGTAERDIANKSRPPAKLPPRLLAHMRRWHRHDVQIHADDADKVIHHGDQGVSGVRKGFSACVADAGLSKAVTPHWVRHTAATLLMEANVDIWLAASYLGMSAMMLERHYAHHRPDFQRVARSAL
;
A
#
# COMPACT_ATOMS: atom_id res chain seq x y z
N MET A 1 7.62 -54.79 -14.08
CA MET A 1 8.22 -54.15 -12.89
C MET A 1 9.74 -54.08 -13.07
N PRO A 2 10.35 -52.90 -13.20
CA PRO A 2 11.81 -52.80 -13.21
C PRO A 2 12.36 -53.28 -11.87
N ARG A 3 13.39 -54.13 -11.89
CA ARG A 3 14.03 -54.66 -10.68
C ARG A 3 14.56 -53.51 -9.82
N PRO A 4 14.38 -53.55 -8.47
CA PRO A 4 15.00 -52.58 -7.58
C PRO A 4 16.50 -52.50 -7.85
N THR A 5 17.02 -51.30 -8.06
CA THR A 5 18.45 -51.08 -8.28
C THR A 5 19.19 -51.41 -6.99
N LYS A 6 20.23 -52.25 -7.09
CA LYS A 6 21.10 -52.52 -5.93
C LYS A 6 21.89 -51.26 -5.61
N GLY A 7 21.79 -50.78 -4.37
CA GLY A 7 22.50 -49.59 -3.90
C GLY A 7 24.03 -49.72 -3.93
N PRO A 8 24.75 -48.63 -3.59
CA PRO A 8 26.21 -48.61 -3.54
C PRO A 8 26.71 -49.72 -2.60
N ARG A 9 27.59 -50.59 -3.11
CA ARG A 9 28.13 -51.71 -2.32
C ARG A 9 29.56 -52.03 -2.73
N LEU A 10 30.31 -52.58 -1.79
CA LEU A 10 31.62 -53.12 -2.07
C LEU A 10 31.51 -54.45 -2.82
N TYR A 11 32.40 -54.63 -3.79
CA TYR A 11 32.59 -55.87 -4.52
C TYR A 11 34.09 -56.12 -4.62
N LEU A 12 34.55 -57.31 -4.22
CA LEU A 12 35.95 -57.70 -4.41
C LEU A 12 36.09 -58.18 -5.86
N ARG A 13 36.80 -57.40 -6.68
CA ARG A 13 37.08 -57.78 -8.06
C ARG A 13 38.23 -58.79 -8.06
N PRO A 14 38.04 -60.02 -8.59
CA PRO A 14 39.10 -61.01 -8.64
C PRO A 14 40.20 -60.57 -9.62
N ALA A 15 41.41 -61.10 -9.43
CA ALA A 15 42.53 -60.85 -10.33
C ALA A 15 42.18 -61.33 -11.75
N ALA A 16 42.32 -60.45 -12.74
CA ALA A 16 42.10 -60.80 -14.14
C ALA A 16 43.40 -61.32 -14.76
N ALA A 17 43.39 -62.56 -15.26
CA ALA A 17 44.55 -63.24 -15.83
C ALA A 17 45.22 -62.47 -17.00
N GLN A 18 44.48 -61.63 -17.71
CA GLN A 18 44.95 -60.89 -18.89
C GLN A 18 45.61 -59.53 -18.58
N ARG A 19 45.61 -59.03 -17.33
CA ARG A 19 46.05 -57.64 -17.04
C ARG A 19 47.00 -57.44 -15.85
N ARG A 20 47.58 -58.50 -15.26
CA ARG A 20 48.40 -58.40 -14.02
C ARG A 20 47.73 -57.56 -12.90
N ALA A 21 46.39 -57.50 -12.91
CA ALA A 21 45.63 -56.67 -11.99
C ALA A 21 45.49 -57.41 -10.66
N ARG A 22 46.01 -56.82 -9.58
CA ARG A 22 45.82 -57.33 -8.22
C ARG A 22 44.33 -57.27 -7.84
N PRO A 23 43.83 -58.22 -7.03
CA PRO A 23 42.46 -58.17 -6.55
C PRO A 23 42.27 -56.87 -5.75
N CYS A 24 41.18 -56.15 -6.02
CA CYS A 24 40.88 -54.89 -5.35
C CYS A 24 39.39 -54.73 -5.08
N TYR A 25 39.07 -54.07 -3.99
CA TYR A 25 37.71 -53.65 -3.70
C TYR A 25 37.29 -52.51 -4.64
N VAL A 26 36.08 -52.61 -5.15
CA VAL A 26 35.44 -51.60 -5.98
C VAL A 26 34.04 -51.31 -5.43
N ILE A 27 33.64 -50.04 -5.50
CA ILE A 27 32.28 -49.60 -5.19
C ILE A 27 31.45 -49.74 -6.46
N ARG A 28 30.41 -50.56 -6.41
CA ARG A 28 29.41 -50.70 -7.48
C ARG A 28 28.18 -49.90 -7.14
N ASP A 29 27.94 -48.85 -7.92
CA ASP A 29 26.78 -47.97 -7.79
C ASP A 29 26.05 -47.88 -9.15
N GLY A 30 25.03 -48.72 -9.33
CA GLY A 30 24.37 -48.88 -10.62
C GLY A 30 25.30 -49.43 -11.72
N ARG A 31 25.54 -48.62 -12.76
CA ARG A 31 26.46 -48.94 -13.88
C ARG A 31 27.89 -48.44 -13.64
N ALA A 32 28.11 -47.64 -12.61
CA ALA A 32 29.43 -47.11 -12.26
C ALA A 32 30.19 -48.10 -11.37
N GLU A 33 31.49 -48.27 -11.65
CA GLU A 33 32.40 -49.07 -10.85
C GLU A 33 33.62 -48.21 -10.49
N ILE A 34 33.73 -47.85 -9.21
CA ILE A 34 34.75 -46.93 -8.69
C ILE A 34 35.76 -47.77 -7.92
N SER A 35 37.04 -47.70 -8.30
CA SER A 35 38.10 -48.41 -7.57
C SER A 35 38.34 -47.77 -6.21
N THR A 36 38.40 -48.56 -5.14
CA THR A 36 38.84 -48.04 -3.83
C THR A 36 40.36 -48.08 -3.68
N GLY A 37 41.08 -48.76 -4.58
CA GLY A 37 42.53 -48.98 -4.47
C GLY A 37 42.95 -49.95 -3.36
N CYS A 38 41.99 -50.45 -2.56
CA CYS A 38 42.24 -51.33 -1.43
C CYS A 38 42.32 -52.79 -1.89
N GLY A 39 43.35 -53.52 -1.44
CA GLY A 39 43.49 -54.96 -1.64
C GLY A 39 42.55 -55.79 -0.74
N PRO A 40 42.57 -57.13 -0.85
CA PRO A 40 41.71 -58.03 -0.08
C PRO A 40 41.88 -57.88 1.44
N ASP A 41 43.11 -57.58 1.90
CA ASP A 41 43.44 -57.44 3.32
C ASP A 41 43.06 -56.06 3.90
N GLN A 42 42.57 -55.14 3.05
CA GLN A 42 42.25 -53.75 3.40
C GLN A 42 40.73 -53.48 3.42
N GLN A 43 39.93 -54.48 3.81
CA GLN A 43 38.46 -54.37 3.80
C GLN A 43 37.94 -53.16 4.60
N ARG A 44 38.52 -52.86 5.77
CA ARG A 44 38.10 -51.71 6.59
C ARG A 44 38.34 -50.36 5.90
N GLU A 45 39.41 -50.24 5.10
CA GLU A 45 39.70 -49.03 4.33
C GLU A 45 38.75 -48.89 3.13
N ALA A 46 38.41 -50.01 2.50
CA ALA A 46 37.38 -50.07 1.46
C ALA A 46 36.00 -49.66 2.00
N GLU A 47 35.64 -50.10 3.21
CA GLU A 47 34.38 -49.72 3.90
C GLU A 47 34.33 -48.23 4.21
N ARG A 48 35.44 -47.62 4.67
CA ARG A 48 35.53 -46.17 4.84
C ARG A 48 35.34 -45.42 3.52
N THR A 49 35.92 -45.93 2.44
CA THR A 49 35.79 -45.32 1.10
C THR A 49 34.34 -45.42 0.59
N LEU A 50 33.67 -46.55 0.82
CA LEU A 50 32.24 -46.71 0.53
C LEU A 50 31.39 -45.75 1.37
N ALA A 51 31.68 -45.60 2.66
CA ALA A 51 30.98 -44.68 3.54
C ALA A 51 31.13 -43.22 3.07
N SER A 52 32.33 -42.80 2.66
CA SER A 52 32.58 -41.48 2.08
C SER A 52 31.84 -41.28 0.75
N HIS A 53 31.76 -42.30 -0.11
CA HIS A 53 31.01 -42.25 -1.36
C HIS A 53 29.49 -42.14 -1.14
N ILE A 54 28.96 -42.87 -0.16
CA ILE A 54 27.55 -42.77 0.22
C ILE A 54 27.26 -41.39 0.82
N ALA A 55 28.15 -40.88 1.69
CA ALA A 55 28.02 -39.56 2.29
C ALA A 55 28.10 -38.44 1.24
N SER A 56 28.99 -38.52 0.25
CA SER A 56 29.08 -37.52 -0.83
C SER A 56 27.87 -37.55 -1.76
N LYS A 57 27.31 -38.73 -2.02
CA LYS A 57 26.06 -38.89 -2.81
C LYS A 57 24.83 -38.34 -2.08
N LEU A 58 24.83 -38.39 -0.75
CA LEU A 58 23.77 -37.86 0.11
C LEU A 58 23.99 -36.41 0.52
N ALA A 59 25.19 -35.85 0.28
CA ALA A 59 25.49 -34.46 0.57
C ALA A 59 24.64 -33.56 -0.33
N LEU A 60 23.88 -32.66 0.30
CA LEU A 60 23.24 -31.56 -0.42
C LEU A 60 24.33 -30.76 -1.14
N PRO A 61 24.13 -30.37 -2.41
CA PRO A 61 25.07 -29.48 -3.07
C PRO A 61 25.26 -28.22 -2.19
N PRO A 62 26.48 -27.67 -2.10
CA PRO A 62 26.70 -26.45 -1.35
C PRO A 62 25.72 -25.38 -1.83
N ALA A 63 25.15 -24.61 -0.88
CA ALA A 63 24.29 -23.50 -1.21
C ALA A 63 25.06 -22.56 -2.14
N ASP A 64 24.69 -22.54 -3.41
CA ASP A 64 25.33 -21.75 -4.45
C ASP A 64 25.03 -20.27 -4.17
N PRO A 65 25.99 -19.48 -3.64
CA PRO A 65 25.75 -18.10 -3.26
C PRO A 65 25.44 -17.24 -4.52
N ASP A 66 25.92 -17.66 -5.69
CA ASP A 66 25.70 -16.98 -6.96
C ASP A 66 24.27 -17.21 -7.48
N ARG A 67 23.58 -18.26 -7.01
CA ARG A 67 22.17 -18.50 -7.36
C ARG A 67 21.28 -17.32 -6.98
N ARG A 68 21.52 -16.69 -5.83
CA ARG A 68 20.71 -15.57 -5.33
C ARG A 68 21.02 -14.25 -6.07
N GLN A 69 22.17 -14.19 -6.75
CA GLN A 69 22.59 -13.04 -7.54
C GLN A 69 22.14 -13.14 -9.01
N ASP A 70 21.95 -14.35 -9.55
CA ASP A 70 21.57 -14.58 -10.94
C ASP A 70 20.04 -14.50 -11.15
N PRO A 71 19.52 -13.46 -11.86
CA PRO A 71 18.08 -13.32 -12.12
C PRO A 71 17.48 -14.48 -12.94
N THR A 72 18.29 -15.27 -13.64
CA THR A 72 17.81 -16.45 -14.38
C THR A 72 17.50 -17.63 -13.47
N ARG A 73 17.93 -17.59 -12.20
CA ARG A 73 17.81 -18.68 -11.23
C ARG A 73 16.95 -18.33 -10.01
N VAL A 74 16.81 -17.04 -9.70
CA VAL A 74 15.92 -16.55 -8.63
C VAL A 74 14.47 -16.52 -9.11
N LEU A 75 13.56 -17.17 -8.36
CA LEU A 75 12.14 -17.16 -8.67
C LEU A 75 11.46 -15.91 -8.10
N VAL A 76 10.47 -15.39 -8.84
CA VAL A 76 9.70 -14.22 -8.40
C VAL A 76 8.95 -14.52 -7.10
N ARG A 77 8.44 -15.75 -6.90
CA ARG A 77 7.79 -16.13 -5.63
C ARG A 77 8.71 -16.04 -4.41
N GLU A 78 10.01 -16.30 -4.56
CA GLU A 78 10.98 -16.23 -3.45
C GLU A 78 11.14 -14.76 -3.02
N VAL A 79 11.38 -13.89 -4.00
CA VAL A 79 11.50 -12.43 -3.80
C VAL A 79 10.25 -11.84 -3.16
N LEU A 80 9.06 -12.22 -3.65
CA LEU A 80 7.79 -11.76 -3.11
C LEU A 80 7.50 -12.33 -1.70
N SER A 81 8.01 -13.53 -1.38
CA SER A 81 7.87 -14.12 -0.04
C SER A 81 8.72 -13.39 0.99
N LEU A 82 9.97 -13.13 0.65
CA LEU A 82 10.88 -12.37 1.51
C LEU A 82 10.31 -10.97 1.77
N TYR A 83 9.90 -10.26 0.70
CA TYR A 83 9.33 -8.93 0.82
C TYR A 83 8.04 -8.90 1.66
N ALA A 84 7.18 -9.92 1.54
CA ALA A 84 5.96 -10.04 2.34
C ALA A 84 6.26 -10.29 3.83
N ALA A 85 7.28 -11.08 4.14
CA ALA A 85 7.62 -11.46 5.50
C ALA A 85 8.36 -10.35 6.26
N GLU A 86 9.26 -9.65 5.59
CA GLU A 86 10.20 -8.75 6.26
C GLU A 86 9.84 -7.28 6.04
N ARG A 87 9.69 -6.87 4.77
CA ARG A 87 9.53 -5.44 4.45
C ARG A 87 8.09 -4.97 4.55
N ALA A 88 7.12 -5.77 4.11
CA ALA A 88 5.71 -5.37 4.09
C ALA A 88 5.14 -4.96 5.46
N PRO A 89 5.42 -5.68 6.59
CA PRO A 89 4.90 -5.33 7.91
C PRO A 89 5.37 -3.98 8.44
N GLU A 90 6.51 -3.47 7.96
CA GLU A 90 7.06 -2.17 8.37
C GLU A 90 6.41 -1.00 7.64
N LEU A 91 5.67 -1.26 6.56
CA LEU A 91 5.08 -0.21 5.74
C LEU A 91 3.74 0.24 6.31
N ALA A 92 3.48 1.55 6.25
CA ALA A 92 2.19 2.14 6.60
C ALA A 92 1.13 1.93 5.49
N VAL A 93 0.91 0.67 5.11
CA VAL A 93 -0.08 0.19 4.16
C VAL A 93 -0.91 -0.89 4.83
N ASP A 94 -2.20 -0.96 4.51
CA ASP A 94 -3.08 -2.02 4.97
C ASP A 94 -2.58 -3.40 4.52
N GLN A 95 -2.41 -4.34 5.47
CA GLN A 95 -1.82 -5.65 5.21
C GLN A 95 -2.63 -6.45 4.19
N ALA A 96 -3.97 -6.43 4.30
CA ALA A 96 -4.84 -7.14 3.37
C ALA A 96 -4.69 -6.63 1.92
N SER A 97 -4.50 -5.32 1.76
CA SER A 97 -4.20 -4.72 0.46
C SER A 97 -2.85 -5.17 -0.09
N MET A 98 -1.81 -5.22 0.74
CA MET A 98 -0.48 -5.70 0.35
C MET A 98 -0.51 -7.18 -0.06
N ASP A 99 -1.13 -8.03 0.75
CA ASP A 99 -1.29 -9.45 0.50
C ASP A 99 -2.05 -9.69 -0.81
N GLY A 100 -3.10 -8.90 -1.04
CA GLY A 100 -3.84 -8.91 -2.29
C GLY A 100 -2.95 -8.61 -3.50
N TRP A 101 -2.13 -7.55 -3.46
CA TRP A 101 -1.21 -7.24 -4.56
C TRP A 101 -0.18 -8.36 -4.78
N ILE A 102 0.41 -8.89 -3.71
CA ILE A 102 1.39 -9.97 -3.77
C ILE A 102 0.77 -11.25 -4.33
N ALA A 103 -0.47 -11.58 -3.96
CA ALA A 103 -1.19 -12.74 -4.47
C ALA A 103 -1.38 -12.68 -6.00
N HIS A 104 -1.79 -11.54 -6.56
CA HIS A 104 -1.93 -11.38 -8.02
C HIS A 104 -0.58 -11.50 -8.73
N LEU A 105 0.49 -10.95 -8.16
CA LEU A 105 1.84 -11.07 -8.73
C LEU A 105 2.33 -12.52 -8.70
N ARG A 106 2.08 -13.25 -7.60
CA ARG A 106 2.43 -14.68 -7.49
C ARG A 106 1.63 -15.54 -8.47
N ALA A 107 0.35 -15.26 -8.66
CA ALA A 107 -0.49 -16.00 -9.60
C ALA A 107 0.05 -15.90 -11.04
N TRP A 108 0.60 -14.75 -11.42
CA TRP A 108 1.13 -14.52 -12.77
C TRP A 108 2.61 -14.92 -12.93
N TRP A 109 3.49 -14.56 -11.99
CA TRP A 109 4.94 -14.74 -12.10
C TRP A 109 5.54 -15.78 -11.15
N GLY A 110 4.76 -16.41 -10.27
CA GLY A 110 5.28 -17.20 -9.15
C GLY A 110 6.32 -18.26 -9.54
N ASP A 111 6.07 -18.97 -10.64
CA ASP A 111 6.96 -20.03 -11.14
C ASP A 111 8.00 -19.51 -12.16
N SER A 112 7.93 -18.23 -12.51
CA SER A 112 8.89 -17.58 -13.39
C SER A 112 10.11 -17.09 -12.61
N THR A 113 11.23 -16.99 -13.32
CA THR A 113 12.46 -16.38 -12.78
C THR A 113 12.45 -14.87 -12.98
N LEU A 114 13.28 -14.15 -12.21
CA LEU A 114 13.42 -12.70 -12.31
C LEU A 114 13.76 -12.23 -13.73
N SER A 115 14.52 -13.01 -14.50
CA SER A 115 14.87 -12.72 -15.89
C SER A 115 13.67 -12.65 -16.85
N TYR A 116 12.52 -13.22 -16.46
CA TYR A 116 11.26 -13.14 -17.20
C TYR A 116 10.51 -11.82 -16.98
N VAL A 117 10.88 -11.05 -15.95
CA VAL A 117 10.32 -9.72 -15.71
C VAL A 117 10.93 -8.73 -16.69
N ARG A 118 10.16 -8.36 -17.71
CA ARG A 118 10.57 -7.51 -18.83
C ARG A 118 9.42 -6.57 -19.19
N ARG A 119 9.71 -5.52 -19.95
CA ARG A 119 8.69 -4.58 -20.46
C ARG A 119 7.50 -5.30 -21.12
N SER A 120 7.75 -6.32 -21.95
CA SER A 120 6.70 -7.07 -22.65
C SER A 120 5.83 -7.87 -21.69
N THR A 121 6.41 -8.57 -20.71
CA THR A 121 5.66 -9.37 -19.74
C THR A 121 4.91 -8.49 -18.74
N CYS A 122 5.46 -7.33 -18.35
CA CYS A 122 4.71 -6.33 -17.57
C CYS A 122 3.50 -5.78 -18.34
N LYS A 123 3.64 -5.50 -19.64
CA LYS A 123 2.50 -5.08 -20.48
C LYS A 123 1.44 -6.17 -20.63
N ALA A 124 1.87 -7.42 -20.81
CA ALA A 124 0.97 -8.57 -20.87
C ALA A 124 0.19 -8.74 -19.56
N TYR A 125 0.86 -8.60 -18.42
CA TYR A 125 0.21 -8.60 -17.12
C TYR A 125 -0.85 -7.50 -16.99
N VAL A 126 -0.55 -6.24 -17.36
CA VAL A 126 -1.55 -5.16 -17.31
C VAL A 126 -2.75 -5.46 -18.22
N ALA A 127 -2.51 -5.98 -19.42
CA ALA A 127 -3.58 -6.35 -20.36
C ALA A 127 -4.46 -7.49 -19.83
N ASP A 128 -3.89 -8.45 -19.11
CA ASP A 128 -4.64 -9.54 -18.49
C ASP A 128 -5.42 -9.05 -17.26
N ARG A 129 -4.73 -8.35 -16.34
CA ARG A 129 -5.32 -7.81 -15.11
C ARG A 129 -6.52 -6.91 -15.39
N THR A 130 -6.46 -6.08 -16.43
CA THR A 130 -7.55 -5.15 -16.80
C THR A 130 -8.77 -5.85 -17.42
N ARG A 131 -8.67 -7.13 -17.80
CA ARG A 131 -9.84 -7.95 -18.19
C ARG A 131 -10.58 -8.51 -16.98
N GLU A 132 -9.91 -8.63 -15.85
CA GLU A 132 -10.53 -9.06 -14.61
C GLU A 132 -11.45 -7.98 -14.03
N THR A 133 -12.38 -8.40 -13.19
CA THR A 133 -13.31 -7.51 -12.51
C THR A 133 -12.74 -7.05 -11.17
N ALA A 134 -12.84 -5.75 -10.89
CA ALA A 134 -12.29 -5.18 -9.67
C ALA A 134 -13.01 -5.72 -8.43
N LEU A 135 -12.23 -6.03 -7.39
CA LEU A 135 -12.72 -6.39 -6.07
C LEU A 135 -12.75 -5.14 -5.17
N VAL A 136 -13.91 -4.84 -4.58
CA VAL A 136 -14.08 -3.73 -3.63
C VAL A 136 -14.73 -4.26 -2.37
N GLY A 137 -14.01 -4.21 -1.24
CA GLY A 137 -14.51 -4.74 0.04
C GLY A 137 -14.82 -6.23 -0.01
N GLY A 138 -13.98 -7.01 -0.72
CA GLY A 138 -14.17 -8.46 -0.91
C GLY A 138 -15.27 -8.85 -1.92
N ARG A 139 -15.97 -7.89 -2.52
CA ARG A 139 -17.05 -8.15 -3.49
C ARG A 139 -16.61 -7.81 -4.90
N ARG A 140 -16.92 -8.69 -5.84
CA ARG A 140 -16.62 -8.50 -7.26
C ARG A 140 -17.56 -7.45 -7.84
N THR A 141 -16.98 -6.47 -8.54
CA THR A 141 -17.74 -5.38 -9.17
C THR A 141 -17.96 -5.65 -10.65
N SER A 142 -18.87 -4.90 -11.28
CA SER A 142 -19.07 -4.95 -12.73
C SER A 142 -18.00 -4.20 -13.53
N ARG A 143 -17.06 -3.51 -12.84
CA ARG A 143 -16.04 -2.69 -13.50
C ARG A 143 -14.74 -3.47 -13.64
N PRO A 144 -14.04 -3.33 -14.77
CA PRO A 144 -12.71 -3.90 -14.92
C PRO A 144 -11.74 -3.29 -13.91
N VAL A 145 -10.68 -4.04 -13.59
CA VAL A 145 -9.52 -3.52 -12.86
C VAL A 145 -8.89 -2.39 -13.66
N SER A 146 -8.58 -1.26 -13.01
CA SER A 146 -7.94 -0.14 -13.69
C SER A 146 -6.44 -0.37 -13.89
N ASP A 147 -5.87 0.24 -14.93
CA ASP A 147 -4.42 0.30 -15.15
C ASP A 147 -3.65 0.79 -13.93
N GLN A 148 -4.26 1.65 -13.10
CA GLN A 148 -3.62 2.19 -11.89
C GLN A 148 -3.53 1.15 -10.76
N THR A 149 -4.44 0.18 -10.74
CA THR A 149 -4.36 -0.97 -9.82
C THR A 149 -3.21 -1.88 -10.26
N ALA A 150 -3.15 -2.23 -11.54
CA ALA A 150 -2.05 -3.03 -12.08
C ALA A 150 -0.70 -2.30 -11.95
N ARG A 151 -0.68 -0.97 -12.13
CA ARG A 151 0.48 -0.12 -11.84
C ARG A 151 0.95 -0.30 -10.41
N ARG A 152 0.02 -0.26 -9.44
CA ARG A 152 0.35 -0.37 -8.02
C ARG A 152 0.95 -1.74 -7.69
N GLU A 153 0.41 -2.80 -8.28
CA GLU A 153 0.96 -4.16 -8.17
C GLU A 153 2.39 -4.22 -8.74
N LEU A 154 2.63 -3.63 -9.92
CA LEU A 154 3.98 -3.57 -10.50
C LEU A 154 4.95 -2.70 -9.69
N GLU A 155 4.47 -1.63 -9.03
CA GLU A 155 5.29 -0.87 -8.08
C GLU A 155 5.73 -1.73 -6.88
N VAL A 156 4.87 -2.63 -6.39
CA VAL A 156 5.21 -3.60 -5.34
C VAL A 156 6.24 -4.61 -5.86
N LEU A 157 6.07 -5.14 -7.08
CA LEU A 157 7.06 -6.03 -7.69
C LEU A 157 8.43 -5.36 -7.79
N SER A 158 8.47 -4.12 -8.28
CA SER A 158 9.71 -3.34 -8.41
C SER A 158 10.37 -3.11 -7.05
N ALA A 159 9.58 -2.79 -6.02
CA ALA A 159 10.06 -2.62 -4.65
C ALA A 159 10.60 -3.94 -4.07
N ALA A 160 9.92 -5.07 -4.30
CA ALA A 160 10.36 -6.39 -3.84
C ALA A 160 11.69 -6.80 -4.48
N ILE A 161 11.84 -6.60 -5.79
CA ILE A 161 13.12 -6.82 -6.49
C ILE A 161 14.21 -5.91 -5.93
N GLY A 162 13.88 -4.65 -5.64
CA GLY A 162 14.83 -3.70 -5.06
C GLY A 162 15.24 -4.05 -3.63
N TYR A 163 14.34 -4.64 -2.84
CA TYR A 163 14.63 -5.11 -1.50
C TYR A 163 15.58 -6.32 -1.54
N TRP A 164 15.30 -7.29 -2.42
CA TRP A 164 16.20 -8.42 -2.67
C TRP A 164 17.59 -7.97 -3.13
N ASP A 165 17.66 -7.08 -4.13
CA ASP A 165 18.92 -6.56 -4.70
C ASP A 165 19.79 -5.76 -3.69
N ALA A 166 19.21 -5.30 -2.58
CA ALA A 166 19.94 -4.61 -1.52
C ALA A 166 20.70 -5.57 -0.59
N GLU A 167 20.23 -6.82 -0.48
CA GLU A 167 20.85 -7.88 0.33
C GLU A 167 21.68 -8.82 -0.55
N ASP A 168 21.08 -9.35 -1.61
CA ASP A 168 21.71 -10.20 -2.61
C ASP A 168 21.81 -9.42 -3.93
N ARG A 169 22.94 -8.72 -4.11
CA ARG A 169 23.16 -7.88 -5.28
C ARG A 169 22.99 -8.69 -6.57
N LEU A 170 21.99 -8.32 -7.38
CA LEU A 170 21.71 -9.02 -8.63
C LEU A 170 22.74 -8.66 -9.70
N LEU A 171 23.12 -9.62 -10.54
CA LEU A 171 23.99 -9.39 -11.70
C LEU A 171 23.43 -8.29 -12.62
N TYR A 172 22.11 -8.25 -12.75
CA TYR A 172 21.37 -7.13 -13.34
C TYR A 172 19.98 -7.06 -12.73
N ARG A 173 19.46 -5.85 -12.53
CA ARG A 173 18.09 -5.67 -12.01
C ARG A 173 17.07 -5.72 -13.15
N PRO A 174 16.09 -6.65 -13.13
CA PRO A 174 15.06 -6.70 -14.17
C PRO A 174 14.25 -5.39 -14.24
N PRO A 175 14.04 -4.83 -15.45
CA PRO A 175 13.30 -3.58 -15.60
C PRO A 175 11.79 -3.82 -15.49
N VAL A 176 11.18 -3.27 -14.44
CA VAL A 176 9.72 -3.26 -14.28
C VAL A 176 9.12 -2.06 -15.00
N TRP A 177 8.42 -2.29 -16.11
CA TRP A 177 7.68 -1.24 -16.80
C TRP A 177 6.37 -0.94 -16.06
N LEU A 178 6.01 0.35 -15.95
CA LEU A 178 4.78 0.81 -15.32
C LEU A 178 3.88 1.50 -16.35
N PRO A 179 2.56 1.23 -16.38
CA PRO A 179 1.64 1.97 -17.25
C PRO A 179 1.59 3.45 -16.84
N PRO A 180 1.31 4.38 -17.77
CA PRO A 180 1.28 5.82 -17.47
C PRO A 180 0.43 6.14 -16.24
N LYS A 181 0.90 7.07 -15.42
CA LYS A 181 0.14 7.53 -14.26
C LYS A 181 -1.07 8.32 -14.75
N ALA A 182 -2.27 7.97 -14.28
CA ALA A 182 -3.48 8.67 -14.67
C ALA A 182 -3.42 10.14 -14.19
N GLU A 183 -3.62 11.08 -15.11
CA GLU A 183 -3.83 12.48 -14.77
C GLU A 183 -5.20 12.63 -14.09
N THR A 184 -5.21 13.04 -12.83
CA THR A 184 -6.47 13.40 -12.17
C THR A 184 -6.59 14.93 -12.18
N ARG A 185 -7.32 15.48 -13.16
CA ARG A 185 -7.71 16.89 -13.15
C ARG A 185 -8.82 17.05 -12.11
N ARG A 186 -8.43 17.46 -10.90
CA ARG A 186 -9.36 17.86 -9.85
C ARG A 186 -9.35 19.37 -9.83
N ASN A 187 -10.51 19.98 -9.97
CA ASN A 187 -10.66 21.40 -9.69
C ASN A 187 -11.13 21.55 -8.24
N ALA A 188 -10.79 22.67 -7.60
CA ALA A 188 -11.41 23.02 -6.33
C ALA A 188 -12.92 23.24 -6.51
N LEU A 189 -13.69 22.89 -5.48
CA LEU A 189 -15.10 23.27 -5.42
C LEU A 189 -15.21 24.80 -5.27
N SER A 190 -16.05 25.42 -6.09
CA SER A 190 -16.44 26.81 -5.92
C SER A 190 -17.19 27.04 -4.60
N ARG A 191 -17.29 28.30 -4.17
CA ARG A 191 -18.06 28.67 -2.97
C ARG A 191 -19.53 28.24 -3.06
N ALA A 192 -20.13 28.31 -4.25
CA ALA A 192 -21.50 27.90 -4.49
C ALA A 192 -21.66 26.37 -4.36
N GLU A 193 -20.74 25.59 -4.91
CA GLU A 193 -20.75 24.12 -4.80
C GLU A 193 -20.52 23.67 -3.35
N VAL A 194 -19.62 24.33 -2.61
CA VAL A 194 -19.43 24.08 -1.17
C VAL A 194 -20.71 24.38 -0.40
N ALA A 195 -21.40 25.48 -0.72
CA ALA A 195 -22.67 25.83 -0.08
C ALA A 195 -23.78 24.82 -0.41
N ALA A 196 -23.90 24.40 -1.67
CA ALA A 196 -24.83 23.37 -2.11
C ALA A 196 -24.56 22.04 -1.38
N LEU A 197 -23.29 21.62 -1.29
CA LEU A 197 -22.89 20.42 -0.56
C LEU A 197 -23.20 20.52 0.94
N LEU A 198 -22.93 21.67 1.56
CA LEU A 198 -23.29 21.91 2.97
C LEU A 198 -24.82 21.82 3.16
N LYS A 199 -25.60 22.41 2.26
CA LYS A 199 -27.07 22.33 2.26
C LYS A 199 -27.55 20.88 2.11
N ALA A 200 -26.89 20.08 1.30
CA ALA A 200 -27.18 18.64 1.20
C ALA A 200 -26.87 17.86 2.49
N THR A 201 -25.80 18.22 3.22
CA THR A 201 -25.54 17.64 4.55
C THR A 201 -26.56 18.07 5.62
N LEU A 202 -27.29 19.17 5.38
CA LEU A 202 -28.42 19.62 6.21
C LEU A 202 -29.74 18.90 5.84
N GLY A 203 -29.70 17.98 4.88
CA GLY A 203 -30.82 17.17 4.44
C GLY A 203 -31.75 17.90 3.45
N TRP A 204 -31.16 18.65 2.54
CA TRP A 204 -31.85 19.17 1.37
C TRP A 204 -31.36 18.46 0.10
N ARG A 205 -32.21 18.40 -0.92
CA ARG A 205 -31.87 17.89 -2.25
C ARG A 205 -32.18 18.95 -3.30
N LEU A 206 -31.23 19.19 -4.18
CA LEU A 206 -31.38 20.03 -5.35
C LEU A 206 -32.13 19.24 -6.41
N GLU A 207 -33.27 19.78 -6.86
CA GLU A 207 -34.08 19.19 -7.92
C GLU A 207 -33.63 19.74 -9.30
N PRO A 208 -33.98 19.05 -10.41
CA PRO A 208 -33.58 19.47 -11.76
C PRO A 208 -34.07 20.86 -12.18
N ASP A 209 -35.15 21.36 -11.58
CA ASP A 209 -35.70 22.70 -11.81
C ASP A 209 -34.94 23.83 -11.06
N GLY A 210 -33.91 23.47 -10.29
CA GLY A 210 -33.13 24.40 -9.45
C GLY A 210 -33.72 24.62 -8.05
N GLY A 211 -34.88 24.03 -7.76
CA GLY A 211 -35.53 24.05 -6.46
C GLY A 211 -34.82 23.18 -5.41
N TRP A 212 -35.13 23.42 -4.13
CA TRP A 212 -34.60 22.62 -3.04
C TRP A 212 -35.72 21.95 -2.25
N THR A 213 -35.71 20.62 -2.22
CA THR A 213 -36.65 19.83 -1.44
C THR A 213 -36.03 19.43 -0.12
N ARG A 214 -36.81 19.50 0.97
CA ARG A 214 -36.37 19.02 2.28
C ARG A 214 -36.55 17.51 2.39
N LEU A 215 -35.51 16.81 2.81
CA LEU A 215 -35.57 15.36 3.08
C LEU A 215 -36.22 15.08 4.44
N GLY A 216 -36.73 13.87 4.61
CA GLY A 216 -37.34 13.43 5.87
C GLY A 216 -36.37 13.44 7.06
N ALA A 217 -36.93 13.44 8.28
CA ALA A 217 -36.19 13.54 9.54
C ALA A 217 -35.07 12.51 9.68
N SER A 218 -35.33 11.26 9.28
CA SER A 218 -34.33 10.17 9.31
C SER A 218 -33.11 10.49 8.42
N ALA A 219 -33.32 11.00 7.21
CA ALA A 219 -32.22 11.37 6.32
C ALA A 219 -31.39 12.53 6.89
N ILE A 220 -32.04 13.52 7.52
CA ILE A 220 -31.37 14.64 8.19
C ILE A 220 -30.50 14.13 9.34
N ALA A 221 -31.06 13.29 10.22
CA ALA A 221 -30.35 12.71 11.34
C ALA A 221 -29.13 11.89 10.88
N ASN A 222 -29.31 11.04 9.87
CA ASN A 222 -28.25 10.22 9.28
C ASN A 222 -27.10 11.02 8.66
N ARG A 223 -27.30 12.32 8.35
CA ARG A 223 -26.27 13.19 7.75
C ARG A 223 -25.60 14.13 8.75
N ALA A 224 -26.04 14.17 10.00
CA ALA A 224 -25.55 15.14 10.99
C ALA A 224 -24.02 15.13 11.14
N HIS A 225 -23.41 13.95 11.09
CA HIS A 225 -21.96 13.77 11.17
C HIS A 225 -21.21 14.24 9.92
N LEU A 226 -21.83 14.14 8.74
CA LEU A 226 -21.25 14.60 7.47
C LEU A 226 -21.11 16.13 7.43
N ARG A 227 -22.06 16.85 8.05
CA ARG A 227 -21.96 18.31 8.22
C ARG A 227 -20.73 18.69 9.04
N ARG A 228 -20.49 17.99 10.16
CA ARG A 228 -19.31 18.20 11.01
C ARG A 228 -18.03 17.90 10.22
N PHE A 229 -18.01 16.76 9.54
CA PHE A 229 -16.90 16.34 8.69
C PHE A 229 -16.56 17.40 7.64
N LEU A 230 -17.54 17.88 6.87
CA LEU A 230 -17.35 18.85 5.80
C LEU A 230 -16.73 20.15 6.34
N LEU A 231 -17.29 20.69 7.43
CA LEU A 231 -16.79 21.94 8.02
C LEU A 231 -15.37 21.78 8.58
N ILE A 232 -15.09 20.72 9.33
CA ILE A 232 -13.75 20.48 9.88
C ILE A 232 -12.74 20.27 8.76
N ALA A 233 -13.06 19.44 7.76
CA ALA A 233 -12.17 19.16 6.64
C ALA A 233 -11.89 20.42 5.80
N LEU A 234 -12.89 21.27 5.57
CA LEU A 234 -12.72 22.50 4.78
C LEU A 234 -11.90 23.55 5.54
N TYR A 235 -12.23 23.82 6.80
CA TYR A 235 -11.56 24.87 7.56
C TYR A 235 -10.13 24.51 7.99
N THR A 236 -9.84 23.24 8.19
CA THR A 236 -8.50 22.79 8.65
C THR A 236 -7.67 22.16 7.53
N GLY A 237 -8.27 21.92 6.36
CA GLY A 237 -7.67 21.15 5.28
C GLY A 237 -7.23 19.74 5.68
N SER A 238 -7.70 19.16 6.79
CA SER A 238 -7.20 17.89 7.31
C SER A 238 -7.57 16.70 6.42
N ARG A 239 -6.75 15.63 6.44
CA ARG A 239 -7.04 14.39 5.70
C ARG A 239 -8.30 13.72 6.25
N THR A 240 -9.06 13.03 5.39
CA THR A 240 -10.31 12.36 5.78
C THR A 240 -10.15 11.47 7.01
N SER A 241 -9.10 10.64 7.05
CA SER A 241 -8.83 9.74 8.19
C SER A 241 -8.57 10.47 9.50
N VAL A 242 -7.96 11.66 9.45
CA VAL A 242 -7.73 12.50 10.64
C VAL A 242 -9.05 13.04 11.17
N VAL A 243 -9.93 13.52 10.29
CA VAL A 243 -11.22 14.09 10.70
C VAL A 243 -12.16 13.00 11.20
N THR A 244 -12.19 11.82 10.57
CA THR A 244 -13.07 10.72 11.00
C THR A 244 -12.64 10.05 12.30
N SER A 245 -11.34 10.07 12.62
CA SER A 245 -10.82 9.51 13.88
C SER A 245 -10.75 10.53 15.02
N LEU A 246 -11.22 11.76 14.81
CA LEU A 246 -11.06 12.87 15.74
C LEU A 246 -11.82 12.63 17.06
N SER A 247 -11.12 12.75 18.18
CA SER A 247 -11.69 12.69 19.53
C SER A 247 -11.82 14.05 20.19
N TRP A 248 -12.77 14.17 21.11
CA TRP A 248 -12.95 15.30 22.01
C TRP A 248 -11.87 15.30 23.10
N ASN A 249 -11.48 14.12 23.60
CA ASN A 249 -10.45 13.99 24.62
C ASN A 249 -9.08 13.72 24.01
N ARG A 250 -8.04 14.07 24.78
CA ARG A 250 -6.65 13.78 24.43
C ARG A 250 -6.46 12.28 24.21
N SER A 251 -5.98 11.91 23.03
CA SER A 251 -5.79 10.51 22.65
C SER A 251 -4.33 10.19 22.35
N MET A 252 -3.92 8.97 22.70
CA MET A 252 -2.61 8.42 22.35
C MET A 252 -2.55 7.89 20.92
N THR A 253 -3.69 7.47 20.37
CA THR A 253 -3.78 6.64 19.16
C THR A 253 -4.56 7.29 18.02
N CYS A 254 -5.21 8.45 18.26
CA CYS A 254 -5.94 9.17 17.23
C CYS A 254 -5.82 10.69 17.39
N ALA A 255 -6.25 11.40 16.34
CA ALA A 255 -6.35 12.85 16.37
C ALA A 255 -7.32 13.32 17.47
N TRP A 256 -7.08 14.49 18.05
CA TRP A 256 -7.94 15.05 19.10
C TRP A 256 -8.01 16.58 19.03
N VAL A 257 -8.99 17.17 19.72
CA VAL A 257 -9.17 18.63 19.78
C VAL A 257 -9.02 19.17 21.20
N ASP A 258 -8.29 20.28 21.32
CA ASP A 258 -8.25 21.11 22.53
C ASP A 258 -9.13 22.34 22.31
N LEU A 259 -10.36 22.31 22.83
CA LEU A 259 -11.33 23.41 22.67
C LEU A 259 -11.00 24.65 23.50
N THR A 260 -10.14 24.50 24.51
CA THR A 260 -9.65 25.59 25.36
C THR A 260 -8.59 26.38 24.59
N LYS A 261 -7.58 25.68 24.05
CA LYS A 261 -6.51 26.29 23.25
C LYS A 261 -6.92 26.59 21.80
N GLY A 262 -8.04 26.03 21.34
CA GLY A 262 -8.48 26.17 19.95
C GLY A 262 -7.55 25.46 18.96
N LEU A 263 -7.05 24.28 19.32
CA LEU A 263 -6.10 23.51 18.53
C LEU A 263 -6.66 22.14 18.16
N LEU A 264 -6.49 21.75 16.89
CA LEU A 264 -6.71 20.39 16.42
C LEU A 264 -5.37 19.69 16.28
N TYR A 265 -5.14 18.67 17.11
CA TYR A 265 -3.97 17.80 17.01
C TYR A 265 -4.28 16.66 16.04
N ARG A 266 -3.60 16.63 14.89
CA ARG A 266 -3.91 15.72 13.77
C ARG A 266 -3.40 14.28 13.96
N ARG A 267 -2.84 13.98 15.13
CA ARG A 267 -2.28 12.67 15.51
C ARG A 267 -2.40 12.47 17.02
N GLY A 268 -2.44 11.22 17.44
CA GLY A 268 -2.30 10.85 18.84
C GLY A 268 -0.92 11.16 19.40
N THR A 269 -0.80 11.25 20.72
CA THR A 269 0.46 11.63 21.38
C THR A 269 1.55 10.56 21.25
N ALA A 270 1.18 9.29 21.06
CA ALA A 270 2.13 8.19 20.85
C ALA A 270 2.37 7.89 19.36
N GLU A 271 1.61 8.50 18.45
CA GLU A 271 1.79 8.30 17.02
C GLU A 271 3.04 9.02 16.52
N ARG A 272 3.92 8.29 15.84
CA ARG A 272 5.07 8.88 15.15
C ARG A 272 4.60 9.68 13.93
N ASP A 273 5.30 10.79 13.68
CA ASP A 273 5.06 11.54 12.45
C ASP A 273 5.74 10.82 11.27
N ILE A 274 5.15 10.93 10.09
CA ILE A 274 5.70 10.33 8.87
C ILE A 274 6.29 11.48 8.07
N ALA A 275 7.60 11.43 7.77
CA ALA A 275 8.35 12.53 7.14
C ALA A 275 7.64 13.15 5.92
N ASN A 276 7.05 12.32 5.05
CA ASN A 276 6.35 12.77 3.84
C ASN A 276 4.82 12.98 4.01
N LYS A 277 4.30 12.75 5.20
CA LYS A 277 2.87 12.88 5.54
C LYS A 277 2.69 13.56 6.90
N SER A 278 3.42 14.65 7.14
CA SER A 278 3.37 15.35 8.41
C SER A 278 1.93 15.73 8.80
N ARG A 279 1.66 15.66 10.10
CA ARG A 279 0.37 15.96 10.73
C ARG A 279 0.53 17.00 11.84
N PRO A 280 0.96 18.23 11.51
CA PRO A 280 1.14 19.28 12.50
C PRO A 280 -0.21 19.68 13.12
N PRO A 281 -0.21 20.24 14.34
CA PRO A 281 -1.41 20.84 14.91
C PRO A 281 -1.97 21.98 14.03
N ALA A 282 -3.29 22.16 14.04
CA ALA A 282 -3.97 23.23 13.33
C ALA A 282 -4.64 24.17 14.33
N LYS A 283 -4.44 25.49 14.18
CA LYS A 283 -5.30 26.47 14.85
C LYS A 283 -6.70 26.44 14.24
N LEU A 284 -7.71 26.34 15.09
CA LEU A 284 -9.11 26.34 14.68
C LEU A 284 -9.56 27.78 14.41
N PRO A 285 -10.11 28.07 13.21
CA PRO A 285 -10.74 29.36 12.96
C PRO A 285 -11.88 29.63 13.97
N PRO A 286 -12.10 30.88 14.41
CA PRO A 286 -13.09 31.19 15.45
C PRO A 286 -14.50 30.64 15.17
N ARG A 287 -14.93 30.68 13.90
CA ARG A 287 -16.23 30.14 13.46
C ARG A 287 -16.33 28.62 13.65
N LEU A 288 -15.26 27.88 13.30
CA LEU A 288 -15.23 26.44 13.51
C LEU A 288 -15.18 26.12 15.01
N LEU A 289 -14.38 26.85 15.80
CA LEU A 289 -14.28 26.65 17.24
C LEU A 289 -15.62 26.83 17.95
N ALA A 290 -16.41 27.84 17.56
CA ALA A 290 -17.76 28.06 18.08
C ALA A 290 -18.69 26.88 17.76
N HIS A 291 -18.65 26.36 16.53
CA HIS A 291 -19.39 25.16 16.16
C HIS A 291 -18.96 23.94 16.98
N MET A 292 -17.67 23.71 17.13
CA MET A 292 -17.13 22.56 17.87
C MET A 292 -17.50 22.60 19.35
N ARG A 293 -17.44 23.76 20.01
CA ARG A 293 -17.90 23.92 21.40
C ARG A 293 -19.38 23.62 21.57
N ARG A 294 -20.21 24.04 20.60
CA ARG A 294 -21.64 23.71 20.60
C ARG A 294 -21.88 22.21 20.39
N TRP A 295 -21.14 21.59 19.48
CA TRP A 295 -21.24 20.14 19.24
C TRP A 295 -20.80 19.35 20.47
N HIS A 296 -19.67 19.69 21.10
CA HIS A 296 -19.21 19.03 22.31
C HIS A 296 -20.25 19.08 23.44
N ARG A 297 -20.86 20.25 23.70
CA ARG A 297 -21.94 20.35 24.69
C ARG A 297 -23.12 19.43 24.39
N HIS A 298 -23.51 19.34 23.11
CA HIS A 298 -24.61 18.49 22.68
C HIS A 298 -24.26 17.00 22.77
N ASP A 299 -23.02 16.63 22.45
CA ASP A 299 -22.56 15.23 22.52
C ASP A 299 -22.48 14.76 23.98
N VAL A 300 -21.95 15.59 24.88
CA VAL A 300 -21.94 15.31 26.33
C VAL A 300 -23.36 15.17 26.88
N GLN A 301 -24.33 15.95 26.39
CA GLN A 301 -25.73 15.83 26.79
C GLN A 301 -26.39 14.52 26.33
N ILE A 302 -26.00 13.97 25.18
CA ILE A 302 -26.62 12.77 24.60
C ILE A 302 -25.91 11.49 25.05
N HIS A 303 -24.57 11.50 25.06
CA HIS A 303 -23.76 10.29 25.25
C HIS A 303 -23.05 10.26 26.62
N ALA A 304 -23.25 11.26 27.47
CA ALA A 304 -22.59 11.39 28.77
C ALA A 304 -21.06 11.20 28.66
N ASP A 305 -20.46 10.41 29.56
CA ASP A 305 -19.00 10.17 29.62
C ASP A 305 -18.44 9.40 28.41
N ASP A 306 -19.31 8.77 27.59
CA ASP A 306 -18.91 8.03 26.39
C ASP A 306 -18.79 8.92 25.13
N ALA A 307 -19.03 10.23 25.26
CA ALA A 307 -18.95 11.23 24.19
C ALA A 307 -17.51 11.53 23.74
N ASP A 308 -16.71 10.53 23.31
CA ASP A 308 -15.33 10.78 22.89
C ASP A 308 -15.21 11.17 21.42
N LYS A 309 -16.10 10.73 20.52
CA LYS A 309 -15.91 10.93 19.07
C LYS A 309 -16.58 12.19 18.54
N VAL A 310 -15.81 13.02 17.81
CA VAL A 310 -16.33 14.25 17.17
C VAL A 310 -17.25 13.92 15.99
N ILE A 311 -16.88 12.90 15.22
CA ILE A 311 -17.65 12.39 14.09
C ILE A 311 -18.23 11.03 14.48
N HIS A 312 -19.50 11.02 14.84
CA HIS A 312 -20.22 9.84 15.32
C HIS A 312 -21.59 9.74 14.65
N HIS A 313 -22.10 8.52 14.50
CA HIS A 313 -23.47 8.23 14.07
C HIS A 313 -24.12 7.36 15.13
N GLY A 314 -25.22 7.84 15.70
CA GLY A 314 -25.69 7.33 17.00
C GLY A 314 -24.59 7.51 18.06
N ASP A 315 -24.36 6.47 18.83
CA ASP A 315 -23.38 6.46 19.94
C ASP A 315 -21.98 5.99 19.51
N GLN A 316 -21.76 5.75 18.22
CA GLN A 316 -20.51 5.18 17.71
C GLN A 316 -19.75 6.10 16.76
N GLY A 317 -18.42 6.05 16.83
CA GLY A 317 -17.54 6.67 15.85
C GLY A 317 -17.76 6.08 14.45
N VAL A 318 -17.58 6.90 13.41
CA VAL A 318 -17.73 6.43 12.03
C VAL A 318 -16.43 5.82 11.50
N SER A 319 -16.50 4.64 10.88
CA SER A 319 -15.36 4.02 10.19
C SER A 319 -15.06 4.68 8.83
N GLY A 320 -16.02 5.39 8.25
CA GLY A 320 -15.81 6.15 7.02
C GLY A 320 -17.04 6.95 6.58
N VAL A 321 -16.79 8.05 5.86
CA VAL A 321 -17.83 8.99 5.40
C VAL A 321 -18.18 8.84 3.92
N ARG A 322 -17.47 7.98 3.17
CA ARG A 322 -17.51 7.96 1.70
C ARG A 322 -18.92 7.74 1.16
N LYS A 323 -19.65 6.74 1.69
CA LYS A 323 -21.00 6.39 1.22
C LYS A 323 -21.99 7.54 1.44
N GLY A 324 -22.05 8.07 2.65
CA GLY A 324 -22.93 9.20 3.00
C GLY A 324 -22.57 10.48 2.26
N PHE A 325 -21.27 10.75 2.10
CA PHE A 325 -20.77 11.91 1.35
C PHE A 325 -21.17 11.83 -0.13
N SER A 326 -21.04 10.67 -0.77
CA SER A 326 -21.49 10.48 -2.17
C SER A 326 -22.99 10.70 -2.34
N ALA A 327 -23.82 10.34 -1.36
CA ALA A 327 -25.25 10.67 -1.37
C ALA A 327 -25.48 12.18 -1.27
N CYS A 328 -24.73 12.88 -0.42
CA CYS A 328 -24.82 14.35 -0.32
C CYS A 328 -24.31 15.05 -1.60
N VAL A 329 -23.30 14.51 -2.27
CA VAL A 329 -22.81 15.01 -3.57
C VAL A 329 -23.91 14.89 -4.63
N ALA A 330 -24.59 13.75 -4.70
CA ALA A 330 -25.71 13.56 -5.61
C ALA A 330 -26.85 14.55 -5.33
N ASP A 331 -27.23 14.70 -4.06
CA ASP A 331 -28.28 15.63 -3.65
C ASP A 331 -27.90 17.11 -3.79
N ALA A 332 -26.61 17.42 -3.89
CA ALA A 332 -26.13 18.77 -4.20
C ALA A 332 -26.07 19.04 -5.72
N GLY A 333 -26.44 18.07 -6.56
CA GLY A 333 -26.33 18.19 -8.02
C GLY A 333 -24.90 18.21 -8.54
N LEU A 334 -23.92 17.73 -7.75
CA LEU A 334 -22.51 17.77 -8.10
C LEU A 334 -22.05 16.52 -8.84
N SER A 335 -20.95 16.64 -9.58
CA SER A 335 -20.34 15.50 -10.27
C SER A 335 -20.02 14.35 -9.32
N LYS A 336 -20.29 13.10 -9.74
CA LYS A 336 -19.97 11.87 -9.00
C LYS A 336 -18.45 11.68 -8.75
N ALA A 337 -17.60 12.47 -9.43
CA ALA A 337 -16.16 12.50 -9.20
C ALA A 337 -15.75 13.22 -7.89
N VAL A 338 -16.64 14.04 -7.33
CA VAL A 338 -16.41 14.75 -6.06
C VAL A 338 -16.35 13.73 -4.93
N THR A 339 -15.21 13.70 -4.22
CA THR A 339 -14.93 12.77 -3.12
C THR A 339 -14.60 13.55 -1.85
N PRO A 340 -14.60 12.92 -0.65
CA PRO A 340 -14.20 13.60 0.58
C PRO A 340 -12.83 14.29 0.50
N HIS A 341 -11.91 13.78 -0.33
CA HIS A 341 -10.59 14.38 -0.53
C HIS A 341 -10.63 15.70 -1.30
N TRP A 342 -11.67 15.96 -2.13
CA TRP A 342 -11.85 17.24 -2.79
C TRP A 342 -12.00 18.37 -1.78
N VAL A 343 -12.58 18.13 -0.61
CA VAL A 343 -12.73 19.17 0.42
C VAL A 343 -11.37 19.70 0.89
N ARG A 344 -10.38 18.81 1.06
CA ARG A 344 -8.99 19.22 1.37
C ARG A 344 -8.34 19.94 0.18
N HIS A 345 -8.60 19.47 -1.04
CA HIS A 345 -8.10 20.13 -2.25
C HIS A 345 -8.64 21.57 -2.34
N THR A 346 -9.95 21.76 -2.15
CA THR A 346 -10.59 23.07 -2.05
C THR A 346 -9.97 23.93 -0.96
N ALA A 347 -9.75 23.40 0.25
CA ALA A 347 -9.11 24.17 1.32
C ALA A 347 -7.71 24.68 0.95
N ALA A 348 -6.91 23.85 0.27
CA ALA A 348 -5.59 24.24 -0.20
C ALA A 348 -5.65 25.32 -1.30
N THR A 349 -6.57 25.17 -2.26
CA THR A 349 -6.80 26.17 -3.30
C THR A 349 -7.27 27.49 -2.72
N LEU A 350 -8.20 27.50 -1.76
CA LEU A 350 -8.67 28.73 -1.11
C LEU A 350 -7.55 29.51 -0.41
N LEU A 351 -6.58 28.81 0.21
CA LEU A 351 -5.42 29.47 0.81
C LEU A 351 -4.51 30.09 -0.26
N MET A 352 -4.35 29.43 -1.41
CA MET A 352 -3.57 29.97 -2.53
C MET A 352 -4.29 31.14 -3.21
N GLU A 353 -5.60 31.05 -3.42
CA GLU A 353 -6.42 32.15 -3.95
C GLU A 353 -6.38 33.38 -3.04
N ALA A 354 -6.35 33.18 -1.72
CA ALA A 354 -6.18 34.23 -0.72
C ALA A 354 -4.72 34.75 -0.61
N ASN A 355 -3.82 34.30 -1.48
CA ASN A 355 -2.40 34.68 -1.54
C ASN A 355 -1.63 34.44 -0.21
N VAL A 356 -2.04 33.44 0.57
CA VAL A 356 -1.35 33.07 1.82
C VAL A 356 0.02 32.49 1.48
N ASP A 357 1.06 32.93 2.20
CA ASP A 357 2.42 32.42 2.04
C ASP A 357 2.48 30.88 1.99
N ILE A 358 3.31 30.34 1.10
CA ILE A 358 3.29 28.93 0.76
C ILE A 358 3.79 28.06 1.92
N TRP A 359 4.76 28.56 2.70
CA TRP A 359 5.28 27.84 3.85
C TRP A 359 4.27 27.84 4.99
N LEU A 360 3.60 28.98 5.22
CA LEU A 360 2.52 29.07 6.20
C LEU A 360 1.34 28.17 5.82
N ALA A 361 0.91 28.17 4.57
CA ALA A 361 -0.17 27.31 4.08
C ALA A 361 0.21 25.82 4.12
N ALA A 362 1.43 25.46 3.72
CA ALA A 362 1.92 24.09 3.75
C ALA A 362 2.01 23.55 5.20
N SER A 363 2.54 24.36 6.11
CA SER A 363 2.56 24.09 7.55
C SER A 363 1.15 23.93 8.10
N TYR A 364 0.24 24.85 7.75
CA TYR A 364 -1.15 24.77 8.17
C TYR A 364 -1.83 23.49 7.67
N LEU A 365 -1.63 23.10 6.40
CA LEU A 365 -2.28 21.94 5.80
C LEU A 365 -1.61 20.59 6.15
N GLY A 366 -0.38 20.59 6.64
CA GLY A 366 0.41 19.36 6.87
C GLY A 366 0.81 18.68 5.56
N MET A 367 1.42 19.44 4.64
CA MET A 367 2.08 18.94 3.43
C MET A 367 3.38 19.71 3.20
N SER A 368 4.27 19.21 2.33
CA SER A 368 5.49 19.96 1.99
C SER A 368 5.16 21.16 1.09
N ALA A 369 5.94 22.24 1.23
CA ALA A 369 5.79 23.43 0.39
C ALA A 369 5.96 23.08 -1.10
N MET A 370 6.95 22.24 -1.45
CA MET A 370 7.14 21.73 -2.80
C MET A 370 5.90 21.01 -3.37
N MET A 371 5.19 20.23 -2.53
CA MET A 371 3.96 19.56 -2.97
C MET A 371 2.80 20.54 -3.14
N LEU A 372 2.71 21.53 -2.26
CA LEU A 372 1.72 22.61 -2.39
C LEU A 372 2.00 23.45 -3.66
N GLU A 373 3.26 23.78 -3.91
CA GLU A 373 3.69 24.56 -5.07
C GLU A 373 3.33 23.86 -6.38
N ARG A 374 3.82 22.63 -6.53
CA ARG A 374 3.63 21.81 -7.73
C ARG A 374 2.15 21.63 -8.11
N HIS A 375 1.26 21.58 -7.13
CA HIS A 375 -0.14 21.25 -7.35
C HIS A 375 -1.12 22.42 -7.22
N TYR A 376 -0.75 23.52 -6.56
CA TYR A 376 -1.69 24.58 -6.21
C TYR A 376 -1.19 26.01 -6.46
N ALA A 377 0.11 26.24 -6.66
CA ALA A 377 0.65 27.60 -6.79
C ALA A 377 0.02 28.39 -7.95
N HIS A 378 -0.39 27.72 -9.02
CA HIS A 378 -1.03 28.33 -10.20
C HIS A 378 -2.38 28.99 -9.90
N HIS A 379 -3.00 28.74 -8.73
CA HIS A 379 -4.24 29.38 -8.31
C HIS A 379 -4.03 30.75 -7.63
N ARG A 380 -2.79 31.15 -7.33
CA ARG A 380 -2.51 32.48 -6.77
C ARG A 380 -2.82 33.56 -7.81
N PRO A 381 -3.73 34.52 -7.56
CA PRO A 381 -4.00 35.61 -8.51
C PRO A 381 -2.76 36.46 -8.80
N ASP A 382 -1.89 36.60 -7.81
CA ASP A 382 -0.68 37.44 -7.85
C ASP A 382 0.60 36.67 -8.19
N PHE A 383 0.54 35.40 -8.64
CA PHE A 383 1.75 34.59 -8.83
C PHE A 383 2.74 35.19 -9.85
N GLN A 384 2.23 36.01 -10.77
CA GLN A 384 3.01 36.76 -11.75
C GLN A 384 3.13 38.25 -11.40
N ARG A 385 2.64 38.73 -10.25
CA ARG A 385 2.64 40.17 -9.95
C ARG A 385 4.04 40.77 -9.99
N VAL A 386 5.02 40.08 -9.39
CA VAL A 386 6.42 40.52 -9.40
C VAL A 386 7.00 40.48 -10.81
N ALA A 387 6.75 39.41 -11.56
CA ALA A 387 7.20 39.30 -12.96
C ALA A 387 6.58 40.39 -13.85
N ARG A 388 5.28 40.69 -13.66
CA ARG A 388 4.55 41.75 -14.36
C ARG A 388 5.06 43.14 -13.98
N SER A 389 5.46 43.36 -12.73
CA SER A 389 6.00 44.64 -12.27
C SER A 389 7.47 44.86 -12.62
N ALA A 390 8.18 43.82 -13.07
CA ALA A 390 9.58 43.87 -13.48
C ALA A 390 9.77 44.02 -15.00
N LEU A 391 8.69 43.86 -15.77
CA LEU A 391 8.57 44.23 -17.18
C LEU A 391 7.97 45.64 -17.27
#